data_AF-A0AAV6MN37-F1
#
_entry.id   AF-A0AAV6MN37-F1
#
_cell.length_a   1.000
_cell.length_b   1.000
_cell.length_c   1.000
_cell.angle_alpha   90.00
_cell.angle_beta   90.00
_cell.angle_gamma   90.00
#
_symmetry.space_group_name_H-M   'P 1'
#
loop_
_entity.id
_entity.type
_entity.pdbx_description
1 polymer ?
#
loop_
_entity_poly.entity_id
_entity_poly.type
_entity_poly.pdbx_seq_one_letter_code
_entity_poly.pdbx_strand_id
1 'polypeptide(L)'
;MGSDSEAEKSHKKGKEKEKKKLSALAPIAKPLAGKKLCKLTLKLVRKAAEHKCLKRGVKEVVKSIRRGQKGLCVIAGNISPIDVITHVPILCEEADIRYLYVPSKEDLASAGSTKRPTCCVLVQTKPNKGELGSTEQEKLKADYDQVVAEPFESICLEMGCSFSGLNALYDAVNGGGDIWINENRFRIVRQLGEGGFAFVFLVKEVISDSSSASGGGLAKKLKDPSRLSGDGTYALKKVLIQSSEQLELVREEIRVSSRFSHLNLLPLLDHAIIAVKSSTEGSVKHEAYLLFPVHLDGTLLDNSQAMKAKKEFFSTLDVLEIFRQLCAGLKHMHSGESPYAHNDVKPGNVLVTHRKGKSPLAILMDFGSARPARREIRSRSEALQLQEWASEHCSAPFRAPELWDCPSHADIDERTDIWSLGCTLYAIMYGMSPFEYALGESGGSLQLAIVNAQIKWPAGPNPPYPDALHQFIKWMLQPQAAVRPRIDDIILHVDKLIAKFST
;
A
#
# COMPACT_ATOMS: atom_id res chain seq x y z
N MET A 1 42.91 -21.51 -41.13
CA MET A 1 41.63 -21.65 -40.40
C MET A 1 41.79 -21.13 -38.97
N GLY A 2 41.86 -19.81 -38.76
CA GLY A 2 42.15 -19.24 -37.43
C GLY A 2 41.46 -17.91 -37.08
N SER A 3 40.89 -17.20 -38.06
CA SER A 3 40.33 -15.85 -37.86
C SER A 3 38.90 -15.83 -37.29
N ASP A 4 38.09 -16.86 -37.52
CA ASP A 4 36.69 -16.88 -37.05
C ASP A 4 36.56 -17.19 -35.54
N SER A 5 37.58 -17.81 -34.94
CA SER A 5 37.51 -18.25 -33.53
C SER A 5 37.71 -17.13 -32.50
N GLU A 6 38.39 -16.03 -32.85
CA GLU A 6 38.60 -14.89 -31.95
C GLU A 6 37.44 -13.89 -31.99
N ALA A 7 36.83 -13.69 -33.17
CA ALA A 7 35.62 -12.89 -33.32
C ALA A 7 34.44 -13.51 -32.55
N GLU A 8 34.25 -14.83 -32.63
CA GLU A 8 33.20 -15.51 -31.85
C GLU A 8 33.45 -15.48 -30.34
N LYS A 9 34.71 -15.64 -29.89
CA LYS A 9 35.06 -15.57 -28.47
C LYS A 9 34.84 -14.17 -27.88
N SER A 10 35.20 -13.10 -28.62
CA SER A 10 34.97 -11.72 -28.19
C SER A 10 33.48 -11.36 -28.17
N HIS A 11 32.70 -11.87 -29.13
CA HIS A 11 31.24 -11.68 -29.17
C HIS A 11 30.51 -12.45 -28.05
N LYS A 12 30.94 -13.69 -27.74
CA LYS A 12 30.43 -14.46 -26.58
C LYS A 12 30.76 -13.77 -25.25
N LYS A 13 31.99 -13.28 -25.05
CA LYS A 13 32.40 -12.52 -23.84
C LYS A 13 31.60 -11.23 -23.66
N GLY A 14 31.28 -10.54 -24.77
CA GLY A 14 30.44 -9.35 -24.78
C GLY A 14 29.00 -9.64 -24.36
N LYS A 15 28.38 -10.68 -24.93
CA LYS A 15 27.02 -11.13 -24.58
C LYS A 15 26.94 -11.62 -23.13
N GLU A 16 27.96 -12.28 -22.62
CA GLU A 16 27.99 -12.80 -21.24
C GLU A 16 28.14 -11.67 -20.19
N LYS A 17 28.98 -10.67 -20.45
CA LYS A 17 29.06 -9.45 -19.62
C LYS A 17 27.75 -8.63 -19.65
N GLU A 18 27.08 -8.58 -20.79
CA GLU A 18 25.80 -7.88 -20.96
C GLU A 18 24.67 -8.58 -20.20
N LYS A 19 24.61 -9.92 -20.26
CA LYS A 19 23.66 -10.74 -19.51
C LYS A 19 23.85 -10.59 -17.99
N LYS A 20 25.10 -10.47 -17.53
CA LYS A 20 25.46 -10.24 -16.12
C LYS A 20 25.13 -8.81 -15.62
N LYS A 21 25.13 -7.81 -16.52
CA LYS A 21 24.69 -6.43 -16.21
C LYS A 21 23.15 -6.34 -16.07
N LEU A 22 22.41 -7.12 -16.86
CA LEU A 22 20.94 -7.16 -16.82
C LEU A 22 20.39 -8.02 -15.66
N SER A 23 21.14 -9.02 -15.17
CA SER A 23 20.71 -9.90 -14.07
C SER A 23 20.80 -9.28 -12.67
N ALA A 24 21.37 -8.07 -12.54
CA ALA A 24 21.58 -7.38 -11.27
C ALA A 24 20.80 -6.07 -11.16
N LEU A 25 19.74 -5.91 -11.98
CA LEU A 25 18.89 -4.73 -11.97
C LEU A 25 17.87 -4.77 -10.83
N ALA A 26 17.66 -3.63 -10.20
CA ALA A 26 16.62 -3.43 -9.22
C ALA A 26 15.22 -3.61 -9.87
N PRO A 27 14.25 -4.23 -9.18
CA PRO A 27 12.88 -4.42 -9.68
C PRO A 27 12.19 -3.13 -10.15
N ILE A 28 12.54 -1.98 -9.55
CA ILE A 28 11.99 -0.66 -9.87
C ILE A 28 12.63 0.01 -11.09
N ALA A 29 13.63 -0.61 -11.73
CA ALA A 29 14.40 -0.03 -12.83
C ALA A 29 13.60 0.05 -14.14
N LYS A 30 12.45 0.73 -14.11
CA LYS A 30 11.51 0.91 -15.21
C LYS A 30 11.07 2.39 -15.28
N PRO A 31 11.12 3.02 -16.46
CA PRO A 31 11.53 2.46 -17.74
C PRO A 31 13.06 2.33 -17.87
N LEU A 32 13.56 1.17 -18.31
CA LEU A 32 14.98 0.94 -18.60
C LEU A 32 15.29 1.31 -20.04
N ALA A 33 16.25 2.20 -20.25
CA ALA A 33 16.67 2.58 -21.59
C ALA A 33 17.26 1.38 -22.36
N GLY A 34 16.63 1.06 -23.49
CA GLY A 34 17.17 0.10 -24.47
C GLY A 34 18.53 0.53 -25.02
N LYS A 35 19.23 -0.36 -25.74
CA LYS A 35 20.64 -0.16 -26.16
C LYS A 35 20.90 1.18 -26.86
N LYS A 36 20.01 1.59 -27.76
CA LYS A 36 20.12 2.84 -28.53
C LYS A 36 19.94 4.06 -27.62
N LEU A 37 18.85 4.10 -26.86
CA LEU A 37 18.54 5.19 -25.95
C LEU A 37 19.55 5.33 -24.81
N CYS A 38 20.05 4.20 -24.28
CA CYS A 38 21.08 4.20 -23.25
C CYS A 38 22.36 4.89 -23.76
N LYS A 39 22.79 4.60 -24.99
CA LYS A 39 23.94 5.28 -25.61
C LYS A 39 23.69 6.78 -25.80
N LEU A 40 22.50 7.18 -26.24
CA LEU A 40 22.13 8.60 -26.39
C LEU A 40 22.11 9.31 -25.04
N THR A 41 21.50 8.68 -24.03
CA THR A 41 21.42 9.21 -22.66
C THR A 41 22.80 9.40 -22.05
N LEU A 42 23.69 8.41 -22.16
CA LEU A 42 25.06 8.53 -21.63
C LEU A 42 25.89 9.58 -22.39
N LYS A 43 25.65 9.79 -23.70
CA LYS A 43 26.26 10.90 -24.45
C LYS A 43 25.75 12.26 -23.96
N LEU A 44 24.45 12.39 -23.74
CA LEU A 44 23.83 13.59 -23.17
C LEU A 44 24.40 13.90 -21.77
N VAL A 45 24.49 12.90 -20.90
CA VAL A 45 25.07 13.07 -19.55
C VAL A 45 26.52 13.54 -19.63
N ARG A 46 27.32 13.02 -20.58
CA ARG A 46 28.71 13.45 -20.80
C ARG A 46 28.80 14.90 -21.22
N LYS A 47 28.01 15.31 -22.22
CA LYS A 47 27.96 16.71 -22.68
C LYS A 47 27.49 17.64 -21.55
N ALA A 48 26.45 17.26 -20.81
CA ALA A 48 25.97 18.03 -19.67
C ALA A 48 27.02 18.15 -18.54
N ALA A 49 27.86 17.13 -18.35
CA ALA A 49 28.95 17.17 -17.38
C ALA A 49 30.05 18.16 -17.78
N GLU A 50 30.43 18.22 -19.07
CA GLU A 50 31.41 19.17 -19.61
C GLU A 50 30.97 20.63 -19.40
N HIS A 51 29.68 20.91 -19.58
CA HIS A 51 29.12 22.26 -19.45
C HIS A 51 28.51 22.57 -18.07
N LYS A 52 28.84 21.81 -17.01
CA LYS A 52 28.35 22.03 -15.63
C LYS A 52 26.81 22.08 -15.48
N CYS A 53 26.11 21.34 -16.33
CA CYS A 53 24.65 21.22 -16.40
C CYS A 53 24.12 19.94 -15.73
N LEU A 54 24.88 19.37 -14.79
CA LEU A 54 24.57 18.08 -14.15
C LEU A 54 24.51 18.22 -12.62
N LYS A 55 23.45 17.72 -11.98
CA LYS A 55 23.41 17.46 -10.51
C LYS A 55 23.66 15.99 -10.25
N ARG A 56 24.52 15.66 -9.29
CA ARG A 56 25.04 14.28 -9.15
C ARG A 56 24.68 13.69 -7.78
N GLY A 57 24.12 12.48 -7.82
CA GLY A 57 23.76 11.73 -6.63
C GLY A 57 22.44 12.17 -6.00
N VAL A 58 21.87 11.27 -5.19
CA VAL A 58 20.54 11.41 -4.59
C VAL A 58 20.35 12.75 -3.91
N LYS A 59 21.25 13.12 -3.00
CA LYS A 59 21.14 14.34 -2.18
C LYS A 59 21.04 15.61 -3.03
N GLU A 60 21.81 15.72 -4.11
CA GLU A 60 21.77 16.90 -5.00
C GLU A 60 20.56 16.90 -5.91
N VAL A 61 20.18 15.74 -6.45
CA VAL A 61 18.99 15.58 -7.31
C VAL A 61 17.74 15.95 -6.53
N VAL A 62 17.53 15.33 -5.36
CA VAL A 62 16.39 15.61 -4.46
C VAL A 62 16.33 17.08 -4.08
N LYS A 63 17.46 17.68 -3.70
CA LYS A 63 17.53 19.11 -3.36
C LYS A 63 17.16 20.02 -4.53
N SER A 64 17.51 19.63 -5.75
CA SER A 64 17.24 20.40 -6.96
C SER A 64 15.77 20.32 -7.37
N ILE A 65 15.20 19.12 -7.33
CA ILE A 65 13.77 18.86 -7.60
C ILE A 65 12.90 19.63 -6.60
N ARG A 66 13.20 19.56 -5.29
CA ARG A 66 12.49 20.31 -4.24
C ARG A 66 12.59 21.83 -4.37
N ARG A 67 13.56 22.33 -5.14
CA ARG A 67 13.71 23.77 -5.47
C ARG A 67 13.03 24.14 -6.79
N GLY A 68 12.24 23.24 -7.38
CA GLY A 68 11.52 23.45 -8.64
C GLY A 68 12.41 23.37 -9.88
N GLN A 69 13.65 22.86 -9.78
CA GLN A 69 14.51 22.73 -10.96
C GLN A 69 14.05 21.58 -11.85
N LYS A 70 13.74 21.89 -13.12
CA LYS A 70 13.35 20.92 -14.14
C LYS A 70 14.57 20.34 -14.88
N GLY A 71 14.37 19.21 -15.54
CA GLY A 71 15.42 18.51 -16.30
C GLY A 71 15.02 17.08 -16.69
N LEU A 72 16.01 16.26 -17.01
CA LEU A 72 15.85 14.80 -17.20
C LEU A 72 16.60 14.08 -16.07
N CYS A 73 15.90 13.27 -15.29
CA CYS A 73 16.52 12.44 -14.28
C CYS A 73 16.98 11.10 -14.88
N VAL A 74 18.25 10.75 -14.70
CA VAL A 74 18.81 9.47 -15.17
C VAL A 74 19.24 8.68 -13.96
N ILE A 75 18.70 7.47 -13.79
CA ILE A 75 18.89 6.62 -12.61
C ILE A 75 19.61 5.35 -13.02
N ALA A 76 20.55 4.86 -12.21
CA ALA A 76 21.18 3.57 -12.44
C ALA A 76 20.29 2.42 -11.96
N GLY A 77 20.13 1.39 -12.80
CA GLY A 77 19.29 0.24 -12.51
C GLY A 77 19.94 -0.79 -11.61
N ASN A 78 21.28 -0.92 -11.58
CA ASN A 78 21.99 -1.92 -10.75
C ASN A 78 22.31 -1.43 -9.32
N ILE A 79 21.42 -0.64 -8.72
CA ILE A 79 21.60 -0.10 -7.37
C ILE A 79 21.13 -1.11 -6.32
N SER A 80 22.01 -1.42 -5.38
CA SER A 80 21.76 -2.22 -4.20
C SER A 80 22.49 -1.58 -3.00
N PRO A 81 21.81 -1.37 -1.86
CA PRO A 81 20.39 -1.64 -1.61
C PRO A 81 19.47 -0.68 -2.40
N ILE A 82 18.28 -1.15 -2.75
CA ILE A 82 17.32 -0.42 -3.61
C ILE A 82 16.79 0.84 -2.93
N ASP A 83 16.70 0.85 -1.60
CA ASP A 83 16.18 1.94 -0.76
C ASP A 83 16.90 3.28 -0.99
N VAL A 84 18.14 3.21 -1.49
CA VAL A 84 18.94 4.39 -1.83
C VAL A 84 18.26 5.25 -2.91
N ILE A 85 17.47 4.64 -3.81
CA ILE A 85 16.88 5.32 -4.97
C ILE A 85 15.36 5.25 -5.05
N THR A 86 14.67 4.46 -4.21
CA THR A 86 13.20 4.24 -4.27
C THR A 86 12.39 5.52 -4.28
N HIS A 87 12.83 6.55 -3.55
CA HIS A 87 12.16 7.84 -3.45
C HIS A 87 12.41 8.78 -4.63
N VAL A 88 13.42 8.52 -5.48
CA VAL A 88 13.81 9.44 -6.55
C VAL A 88 12.80 9.46 -7.71
N PRO A 89 12.31 8.32 -8.23
CA PRO A 89 11.25 8.31 -9.23
C PRO A 89 9.97 9.01 -8.75
N ILE A 90 9.53 8.72 -7.52
CA ILE A 90 8.34 9.33 -6.90
C ILE A 90 8.46 10.85 -6.90
N LEU A 91 9.61 11.38 -6.45
CA LEU A 91 9.88 12.82 -6.47
C LEU A 91 9.90 13.42 -7.88
N CYS A 92 10.32 12.64 -8.88
CA CYS A 92 10.29 13.09 -10.27
C CYS A 92 8.84 13.16 -10.80
N GLU A 93 8.00 12.19 -10.45
CA GLU A 93 6.58 12.15 -10.82
C GLU A 93 5.79 13.29 -10.18
N GLU A 94 5.94 13.49 -8.86
CA GLU A 94 5.31 14.60 -8.12
C GLU A 94 5.71 15.98 -8.68
N ALA A 95 6.95 16.10 -9.13
CA ALA A 95 7.49 17.33 -9.66
C ALA A 95 7.33 17.46 -11.18
N ASP A 96 6.63 16.55 -11.86
CA ASP A 96 6.49 16.51 -13.33
C ASP A 96 7.85 16.65 -14.04
N ILE A 97 8.77 15.73 -13.72
CA ILE A 97 10.12 15.62 -14.25
C ILE A 97 10.27 14.25 -14.91
N ARG A 98 10.70 14.23 -16.16
CA ARG A 98 10.99 13.00 -16.90
C ARG A 98 12.13 12.24 -16.23
N TYR A 99 12.00 10.93 -16.09
CA TYR A 99 13.10 10.08 -15.64
C TYR A 99 13.24 8.80 -16.48
N LEU A 100 14.45 8.20 -16.48
CA LEU A 100 14.72 6.91 -17.11
C LEU A 100 15.86 6.16 -16.41
N TYR A 101 15.88 4.84 -16.53
CA TYR A 101 16.96 4.01 -15.99
C TYR A 101 18.01 3.66 -17.02
N VAL A 102 19.28 3.68 -16.64
CA VAL A 102 20.40 3.08 -17.38
C VAL A 102 20.92 1.85 -16.63
N PRO A 103 21.44 0.80 -17.28
CA PRO A 103 21.74 -0.46 -16.61
C PRO A 103 22.82 -0.39 -15.52
N SER A 104 23.79 0.54 -15.62
CA SER A 104 24.99 0.52 -14.77
C SER A 104 25.32 1.88 -14.17
N LYS A 105 25.50 1.90 -12.85
CA LYS A 105 25.99 3.04 -12.05
C LYS A 105 27.44 3.40 -12.37
N GLU A 106 28.24 2.44 -12.84
CA GLU A 106 29.61 2.63 -13.31
C GLU A 106 29.64 3.35 -14.67
N ASP A 107 28.76 2.95 -15.59
CA ASP A 107 28.60 3.61 -16.89
C ASP A 107 28.06 5.04 -16.69
N LEU A 108 27.09 5.22 -15.78
CA LEU A 108 26.56 6.54 -15.42
C LEU A 108 27.60 7.44 -14.75
N ALA A 109 28.42 6.90 -13.85
CA ALA A 109 29.55 7.61 -13.25
C ALA A 109 30.57 8.08 -14.28
N SER A 110 30.94 7.18 -15.20
CA SER A 110 31.89 7.46 -16.28
C SER A 110 31.36 8.54 -17.23
N ALA A 111 30.07 8.49 -17.56
CA ALA A 111 29.42 9.55 -18.35
C ALA A 111 29.36 10.88 -17.57
N GLY A 112 29.10 10.84 -16.27
CA GLY A 112 29.06 12.03 -15.42
C GLY A 112 30.44 12.59 -15.04
N SER A 113 31.53 12.19 -15.69
CA SER A 113 32.90 12.62 -15.39
C SER A 113 33.28 12.44 -13.91
N THR A 114 32.98 11.27 -13.34
CA THR A 114 33.35 10.92 -11.96
C THR A 114 33.81 9.47 -11.85
N LYS A 115 34.79 9.21 -10.98
CA LYS A 115 35.26 7.85 -10.65
C LYS A 115 34.41 7.18 -9.57
N ARG A 116 33.57 7.93 -8.85
CA ARG A 116 32.68 7.39 -7.81
C ARG A 116 31.40 6.85 -8.46
N PRO A 117 30.95 5.62 -8.11
CA PRO A 117 29.67 5.08 -8.58
C PRO A 117 28.54 6.09 -8.36
N THR A 118 27.73 6.33 -9.40
CA THR A 118 26.70 7.35 -9.38
C THR A 118 25.34 6.71 -9.55
N CYS A 119 24.49 6.88 -8.56
CA CYS A 119 23.15 6.28 -8.51
C CYS A 119 22.13 7.02 -9.37
N CYS A 120 22.18 8.35 -9.42
CA CYS A 120 21.31 9.15 -10.25
C CYS A 120 21.95 10.50 -10.58
N VAL A 121 21.49 11.11 -11.66
CA VAL A 121 21.85 12.47 -12.07
C VAL A 121 20.62 13.22 -12.57
N LEU A 122 20.61 14.54 -12.42
CA LEU A 122 19.63 15.42 -13.07
C LEU A 122 20.36 16.22 -14.15
N VAL A 123 19.99 15.98 -15.40
CA VAL A 123 20.50 16.71 -16.58
C VAL A 123 19.64 17.95 -16.80
N GLN A 124 20.27 19.12 -16.83
CA GLN A 124 19.63 20.40 -17.06
C GLN A 124 20.04 20.94 -18.44
N THR A 125 19.19 21.75 -19.07
CA THR A 125 19.52 22.41 -20.36
C THR A 125 20.19 23.77 -20.19
N LYS A 126 20.39 24.20 -18.94
CA LYS A 126 21.06 25.45 -18.55
C LYS A 126 22.06 25.18 -17.42
N PRO A 127 23.20 25.90 -17.40
CA PRO A 127 24.21 25.73 -16.38
C PRO A 127 23.75 26.35 -15.05
N ASN A 128 24.32 25.87 -13.95
CA ASN A 128 24.00 26.42 -12.62
C ASN A 128 24.66 27.79 -12.34
N LYS A 129 25.76 28.10 -13.04
CA LYS A 129 26.51 29.37 -12.97
C LYS A 129 27.18 29.62 -14.32
N GLY A 130 27.07 30.84 -14.84
CA GLY A 130 27.59 31.25 -16.15
C GLY A 130 26.60 31.09 -17.29
N GLU A 131 27.01 31.45 -18.50
CA GLU A 131 26.25 31.25 -19.74
C GLU A 131 26.99 30.23 -20.62
N LEU A 132 26.24 29.35 -21.28
CA LEU A 132 26.80 28.53 -22.36
C LEU A 132 26.86 29.38 -23.63
N GLY A 133 27.86 29.14 -24.49
CA GLY A 133 27.83 29.70 -25.84
C GLY A 133 26.57 29.24 -26.59
N SER A 134 25.96 30.12 -27.38
CA SER A 134 24.70 29.86 -28.10
C SER A 134 24.71 28.53 -28.86
N THR A 135 25.80 28.24 -29.57
CA THR A 135 25.99 27.00 -30.34
C THR A 135 26.04 25.74 -29.46
N GLU A 136 26.62 25.83 -28.27
CA GLU A 136 26.73 24.69 -27.34
C GLU A 136 25.39 24.43 -26.64
N GLN A 137 24.66 25.50 -26.31
CA GLN A 137 23.34 25.42 -25.73
C GLN A 137 22.33 24.80 -26.70
N GLU A 138 22.37 25.17 -27.99
CA GLU A 138 21.56 24.55 -29.04
C GLU A 138 21.88 23.06 -29.19
N LYS A 139 23.16 22.68 -29.18
CA LYS A 139 23.58 21.27 -29.26
C LYS A 139 23.16 20.46 -28.04
N LEU A 140 23.27 21.02 -26.83
CA LEU A 140 22.84 20.35 -25.60
C LEU A 140 21.31 20.19 -25.58
N LYS A 141 20.59 21.22 -26.02
CA LYS A 141 19.14 21.19 -26.16
C LYS A 141 18.69 20.18 -27.23
N ALA A 142 19.36 20.11 -28.37
CA ALA A 142 19.06 19.13 -29.42
C ALA A 142 19.28 17.68 -28.94
N ASP A 143 20.39 17.40 -28.24
CA ASP A 143 20.62 16.08 -27.64
C ASP A 143 19.58 15.75 -26.55
N TYR A 144 19.19 16.75 -25.75
CA TYR A 144 18.16 16.62 -24.72
C TYR A 144 16.81 16.29 -25.36
N ASP A 145 16.39 17.08 -26.33
CA ASP A 145 15.14 16.91 -27.07
C ASP A 145 15.16 15.57 -27.81
N GLN A 146 16.28 15.12 -28.36
CA GLN A 146 16.41 13.80 -28.98
C GLN A 146 16.18 12.65 -27.98
N VAL A 147 16.72 12.76 -26.76
CA VAL A 147 16.51 11.73 -25.71
C VAL A 147 15.09 11.78 -25.17
N VAL A 148 14.49 12.95 -25.06
CA VAL A 148 13.13 13.14 -24.54
C VAL A 148 12.04 12.83 -25.58
N ALA A 149 12.31 13.05 -26.87
CA ALA A 149 11.42 12.79 -27.99
C ALA A 149 11.42 11.32 -28.45
N GLU A 150 12.42 10.51 -28.07
CA GLU A 150 12.33 9.06 -28.24
C GLU A 150 11.06 8.57 -27.50
N PRO A 151 10.08 8.00 -28.23
CA PRO A 151 8.78 7.66 -27.66
C PRO A 151 8.99 6.76 -26.45
N PHE A 152 8.36 7.10 -25.32
CA PHE A 152 8.29 6.17 -24.19
C PHE A 152 7.68 4.81 -24.60
N GLU A 153 6.88 4.81 -25.67
CA GLU A 153 6.36 3.64 -26.38
C GLU A 153 7.45 2.71 -26.91
N SER A 154 8.57 3.24 -27.45
CA SER A 154 9.62 2.41 -28.05
C SER A 154 10.56 1.76 -27.03
N ILE A 155 10.44 2.11 -25.74
CA ILE A 155 11.15 1.47 -24.62
C ILE A 155 10.35 0.27 -24.07
N CYS A 156 9.04 0.20 -24.38
CA CYS A 156 8.16 -0.90 -24.00
C CYS A 156 7.95 -1.95 -25.11
N LEU A 157 8.30 -1.62 -26.36
CA LEU A 157 7.98 -2.45 -27.53
C LEU A 157 8.89 -3.68 -27.74
N GLU A 158 10.05 -3.79 -27.09
CA GLU A 158 10.90 -5.01 -27.20
C GLU A 158 10.63 -6.07 -26.11
N MET A 159 9.75 -5.82 -25.14
CA MET A 159 9.45 -6.80 -24.09
C MET A 159 7.97 -6.89 -23.78
N GLY A 160 7.11 -6.87 -24.79
CA GLY A 160 5.77 -7.40 -24.60
C GLY A 160 5.06 -6.84 -23.37
N CYS A 161 5.10 -5.53 -23.18
CA CYS A 161 4.26 -4.83 -22.23
C CYS A 161 3.22 -4.05 -23.03
N SER A 162 2.02 -4.61 -23.14
CA SER A 162 0.86 -3.92 -23.66
C SER A 162 0.63 -2.75 -22.73
N PHE A 163 0.56 -1.60 -23.35
CA PHE A 163 0.19 -0.29 -22.84
C PHE A 163 -1.13 -0.36 -22.04
N SER A 164 -1.11 -0.75 -20.77
CA SER A 164 -2.33 -0.81 -19.94
C SER A 164 -2.17 -0.31 -18.50
N GLY A 165 -0.96 0.05 -18.04
CA GLY A 165 -0.74 0.55 -16.69
C GLY A 165 -0.67 2.08 -16.57
N LEU A 166 0.04 2.74 -17.47
CA LEU A 166 0.28 4.19 -17.40
C LEU A 166 -0.78 5.01 -18.15
N ASN A 167 -1.33 4.48 -19.24
CA ASN A 167 -2.56 5.04 -19.82
C ASN A 167 -3.75 4.86 -18.87
N ALA A 168 -3.83 3.79 -18.08
CA ALA A 168 -4.92 3.67 -17.10
C ALA A 168 -4.87 4.74 -16.00
N LEU A 169 -3.71 5.38 -15.74
CA LEU A 169 -3.59 6.49 -14.80
C LEU A 169 -3.72 7.85 -15.49
N TYR A 170 -3.22 7.99 -16.73
CA TYR A 170 -3.34 9.22 -17.52
C TYR A 170 -4.76 9.40 -18.13
N ASP A 171 -5.39 8.32 -18.59
CA ASP A 171 -6.78 8.24 -19.07
C ASP A 171 -7.78 8.24 -17.90
N ALA A 172 -7.40 7.83 -16.69
CA ALA A 172 -8.28 7.96 -15.52
C ALA A 172 -8.38 9.40 -15.01
N VAL A 173 -7.36 10.23 -15.26
CA VAL A 173 -7.35 11.63 -14.82
C VAL A 173 -7.84 12.57 -15.93
N ASN A 174 -7.72 12.20 -17.22
CA ASN A 174 -8.17 13.03 -18.36
C ASN A 174 -9.15 12.36 -19.36
N GLY A 175 -9.69 11.17 -19.04
CA GLY A 175 -10.76 10.50 -19.78
C GLY A 175 -10.30 9.37 -20.72
N GLY A 176 -10.67 8.11 -20.42
CA GLY A 176 -10.52 7.02 -21.40
C GLY A 176 -10.53 5.57 -20.88
N GLY A 177 -11.44 5.18 -19.99
CA GLY A 177 -11.68 3.75 -19.76
C GLY A 177 -12.70 3.46 -18.67
N ASP A 178 -13.84 2.90 -19.03
CA ASP A 178 -14.80 2.40 -18.05
C ASP A 178 -14.42 0.96 -17.67
N ILE A 179 -14.47 0.65 -16.38
CA ILE A 179 -14.23 -0.68 -15.82
C ILE A 179 -15.55 -1.44 -15.81
N TRP A 180 -15.50 -2.69 -16.27
CA TRP A 180 -16.62 -3.61 -16.18
C TRP A 180 -16.38 -4.60 -15.04
N ILE A 181 -17.35 -4.70 -14.15
CA ILE A 181 -17.43 -5.76 -13.15
C ILE A 181 -18.72 -6.50 -13.43
N ASN A 182 -18.59 -7.72 -13.94
CA ASN A 182 -19.72 -8.49 -14.46
C ASN A 182 -20.54 -7.68 -15.47
N GLU A 183 -21.81 -7.41 -15.19
CA GLU A 183 -22.72 -6.66 -16.06
C GLU A 183 -22.66 -5.14 -15.86
N ASN A 184 -21.99 -4.68 -14.79
CA ASN A 184 -22.04 -3.29 -14.35
C ASN A 184 -20.81 -2.51 -14.84
N ARG A 185 -21.04 -1.28 -15.31
CA ARG A 185 -20.02 -0.39 -15.88
C ARG A 185 -19.74 0.75 -14.93
N PHE A 186 -18.46 0.99 -14.64
CA PHE A 186 -18.00 2.01 -13.71
C PHE A 186 -16.95 2.90 -14.35
N ARG A 187 -17.03 4.20 -14.09
CA ARG A 187 -16.02 5.18 -14.47
C ARG A 187 -15.12 5.50 -13.29
N ILE A 188 -13.80 5.47 -13.48
CA ILE A 188 -12.86 5.93 -12.45
C ILE A 188 -13.00 7.44 -12.30
N VAL A 189 -13.16 7.90 -11.06
CA VAL A 189 -13.23 9.33 -10.71
C VAL A 189 -11.88 9.83 -10.21
N ARG A 190 -11.27 9.11 -9.24
CA ARG A 190 -9.94 9.41 -8.69
C ARG A 190 -9.41 8.22 -7.91
N GLN A 191 -8.11 8.18 -7.65
CA GLN A 191 -7.50 7.25 -6.70
C GLN A 191 -7.78 7.72 -5.25
N LEU A 192 -8.09 6.77 -4.36
CA LEU A 192 -8.28 6.97 -2.92
C LEU A 192 -7.07 6.52 -2.12
N GLY A 193 -6.34 5.50 -2.58
CA GLY A 193 -5.14 5.00 -1.91
C GLY A 193 -4.43 3.90 -2.69
N GLU A 194 -3.24 3.52 -2.23
CA GLU A 194 -2.45 2.40 -2.76
C GLU A 194 -1.66 1.69 -1.65
N GLY A 195 -1.38 0.41 -1.87
CA GLY A 195 -0.56 -0.40 -0.98
C GLY A 195 -0.11 -1.69 -1.66
N GLY A 196 1.20 -1.91 -1.77
CA GLY A 196 1.77 -3.10 -2.39
C GLY A 196 1.31 -3.27 -3.84
N PHE A 197 0.52 -4.33 -4.10
CA PHE A 197 -0.06 -4.64 -5.41
C PHE A 197 -1.54 -4.22 -5.56
N ALA A 198 -2.08 -3.51 -4.56
CA ALA A 198 -3.47 -3.09 -4.53
C ALA A 198 -3.60 -1.56 -4.65
N PHE A 199 -4.60 -1.14 -5.41
CA PHE A 199 -4.97 0.25 -5.64
C PHE A 199 -6.45 0.42 -5.32
N VAL A 200 -6.83 1.50 -4.65
CA VAL A 200 -8.23 1.79 -4.33
C VAL A 200 -8.65 3.04 -5.07
N PHE A 201 -9.75 2.95 -5.81
CA PHE A 201 -10.30 4.04 -6.61
C PHE A 201 -11.70 4.41 -6.16
N LEU A 202 -12.03 5.70 -6.24
CA LEU A 202 -13.41 6.17 -6.27
C LEU A 202 -13.91 5.95 -7.69
N VAL A 203 -15.01 5.22 -7.83
CA VAL A 203 -15.65 4.97 -9.12
C VAL A 203 -17.11 5.37 -9.10
N LYS A 204 -17.66 5.72 -10.25
CA LYS A 204 -19.08 6.08 -10.42
C LYS A 204 -19.74 5.13 -11.40
N GLU A 205 -20.89 4.58 -11.03
CA GLU A 205 -21.68 3.74 -11.93
C GLU A 205 -22.15 4.55 -13.15
N VAL A 206 -22.00 3.96 -14.35
CA VAL A 206 -22.45 4.53 -15.62
C VAL A 206 -23.76 3.86 -15.99
N ILE A 207 -24.87 4.54 -15.71
CA ILE A 207 -26.22 4.07 -16.06
C ILE A 207 -26.49 4.42 -17.53
N SER A 208 -26.85 3.44 -18.36
CA SER A 208 -27.24 3.69 -19.75
C SER A 208 -28.73 4.04 -19.85
N ASP A 209 -29.04 5.17 -20.50
CA ASP A 209 -30.42 5.66 -20.71
C ASP A 209 -31.33 4.66 -21.47
N SER A 210 -30.73 3.69 -22.17
CA SER A 210 -31.44 2.69 -22.99
C SER A 210 -31.96 1.46 -22.23
N SER A 211 -31.76 1.38 -20.91
CA SER A 211 -32.14 0.21 -20.08
C SER A 211 -33.32 0.46 -19.14
N SER A 212 -34.18 1.43 -19.48
CA SER A 212 -35.40 1.79 -18.72
C SER A 212 -36.48 0.70 -18.66
N ALA A 213 -36.30 -0.44 -19.35
CA ALA A 213 -37.28 -1.54 -19.34
C ALA A 213 -36.84 -2.84 -18.64
N SER A 214 -35.55 -3.05 -18.30
CA SER A 214 -35.13 -4.30 -17.61
C SER A 214 -33.76 -4.30 -16.91
N GLY A 215 -32.96 -3.23 -16.94
CA GLY A 215 -31.59 -3.21 -16.38
C GLY A 215 -31.44 -2.25 -15.21
N GLY A 216 -31.88 -2.66 -14.01
CA GLY A 216 -31.69 -1.85 -12.81
C GLY A 216 -30.23 -1.82 -12.34
N GLY A 217 -29.64 -0.63 -12.19
CA GLY A 217 -28.28 -0.44 -11.66
C GLY A 217 -28.02 -1.15 -10.33
N LEU A 218 -26.75 -1.30 -9.95
CA LEU A 218 -26.29 -2.13 -8.84
C LEU A 218 -27.09 -1.89 -7.54
N ALA A 219 -27.48 -0.64 -7.27
CA ALA A 219 -28.32 -0.27 -6.13
C ALA A 219 -29.68 -0.99 -6.05
N LYS A 220 -30.28 -1.39 -7.18
CA LYS A 220 -31.54 -2.15 -7.23
C LYS A 220 -31.36 -3.66 -6.99
N LYS A 221 -30.14 -4.19 -7.14
CA LYS A 221 -29.81 -5.61 -6.93
C LYS A 221 -29.34 -5.91 -5.50
N LEU A 222 -29.03 -4.89 -4.70
CA LEU A 222 -28.47 -5.04 -3.36
C LEU A 222 -29.56 -5.14 -2.27
N LYS A 223 -29.34 -6.03 -1.30
CA LYS A 223 -30.27 -6.31 -0.19
C LYS A 223 -30.44 -5.13 0.78
N ASP A 224 -29.46 -4.24 0.87
CA ASP A 224 -29.50 -3.07 1.76
C ASP A 224 -28.94 -1.82 1.05
N PRO A 225 -29.79 -1.03 0.38
CA PRO A 225 -29.38 0.19 -0.31
C PRO A 225 -29.01 1.33 0.64
N SER A 226 -29.32 1.23 1.94
CA SER A 226 -29.03 2.30 2.91
C SER A 226 -27.52 2.53 3.13
N ARG A 227 -26.71 1.57 2.71
CA ARG A 227 -25.24 1.58 2.82
C ARG A 227 -24.57 2.19 1.58
N LEU A 228 -25.33 2.53 0.54
CA LEU A 228 -24.81 3.04 -0.71
C LEU A 228 -24.80 4.57 -0.73
N SER A 229 -23.88 5.13 -1.50
CA SER A 229 -23.94 6.56 -1.81
C SER A 229 -25.17 6.84 -2.69
N GLY A 230 -25.84 7.96 -2.41
CA GLY A 230 -27.02 8.38 -3.19
C GLY A 230 -26.69 8.83 -4.62
N ASP A 231 -25.41 9.05 -4.93
CA ASP A 231 -24.92 9.55 -6.23
C ASP A 231 -24.31 8.46 -7.12
N GLY A 232 -24.41 7.19 -6.71
CA GLY A 232 -23.91 6.03 -7.47
C GLY A 232 -22.39 5.91 -7.46
N THR A 233 -21.73 6.39 -6.41
CA THR A 233 -20.29 6.25 -6.19
C THR A 233 -19.92 5.07 -5.28
N TYR A 234 -18.78 4.45 -5.58
CA TYR A 234 -18.31 3.24 -4.92
C TYR A 234 -16.79 3.28 -4.75
N ALA A 235 -16.27 2.44 -3.85
CA ALA A 235 -14.84 2.19 -3.72
C ALA A 235 -14.49 0.89 -4.47
N LEU A 236 -13.50 0.97 -5.36
CA LEU A 236 -13.02 -0.16 -6.15
C LEU A 236 -11.57 -0.49 -5.79
N LYS A 237 -11.34 -1.66 -5.19
CA LYS A 237 -10.00 -2.21 -4.96
C LYS A 237 -9.58 -3.02 -6.19
N LYS A 238 -8.55 -2.56 -6.91
CA LYS A 238 -7.87 -3.28 -7.99
C LYS A 238 -6.62 -3.95 -7.43
N VAL A 239 -6.47 -5.25 -7.60
CA VAL A 239 -5.30 -6.02 -7.16
C VAL A 239 -4.59 -6.62 -8.38
N LEU A 240 -3.29 -6.34 -8.52
CA LEU A 240 -2.44 -6.94 -9.55
C LEU A 240 -1.90 -8.29 -9.05
N ILE A 241 -2.20 -9.38 -9.77
CA ILE A 241 -1.86 -10.73 -9.38
C ILE A 241 -0.76 -11.28 -10.28
N GLN A 242 0.39 -11.58 -9.69
CA GLN A 242 1.61 -12.00 -10.38
C GLN A 242 1.99 -13.45 -10.13
N SER A 243 1.36 -14.12 -9.15
CA SER A 243 1.63 -15.51 -8.80
C SER A 243 0.35 -16.29 -8.45
N SER A 244 0.45 -17.61 -8.42
CA SER A 244 -0.62 -18.52 -7.98
C SER A 244 -1.00 -18.29 -6.51
N GLU A 245 -0.01 -18.05 -5.67
CA GLU A 245 -0.20 -17.84 -4.23
C GLU A 245 -0.98 -16.54 -3.99
N GLN A 246 -0.66 -15.47 -4.71
CA GLN A 246 -1.42 -14.21 -4.64
C GLN A 246 -2.86 -14.40 -5.12
N LEU A 247 -3.08 -15.21 -6.16
CA LEU A 247 -4.43 -15.50 -6.65
C LEU A 247 -5.26 -16.23 -5.59
N GLU A 248 -4.67 -17.19 -4.89
CA GLU A 248 -5.32 -17.92 -3.80
C GLU A 248 -5.67 -17.00 -2.63
N LEU A 249 -4.75 -16.12 -2.23
CA LEU A 249 -5.01 -15.12 -1.18
C LEU A 249 -6.18 -14.19 -1.55
N VAL A 250 -6.24 -13.70 -2.78
CA VAL A 250 -7.35 -12.83 -3.24
C VAL A 250 -8.67 -13.61 -3.32
N ARG A 251 -8.65 -14.86 -3.78
CA ARG A 251 -9.85 -15.72 -3.78
C ARG A 251 -10.37 -15.96 -2.37
N GLU A 252 -9.46 -16.17 -1.42
CA GLU A 252 -9.80 -16.34 -0.02
C GLU A 252 -10.38 -15.06 0.57
N GLU A 253 -9.78 -13.89 0.30
CA GLU A 253 -10.33 -12.58 0.70
C GLU A 253 -11.76 -12.38 0.18
N ILE A 254 -12.01 -12.68 -1.10
CA ILE A 254 -13.35 -12.62 -1.72
C ILE A 254 -14.32 -13.58 -1.02
N ARG A 255 -13.89 -14.83 -0.80
CA ARG A 255 -14.72 -15.86 -0.16
C ARG A 255 -15.12 -15.47 1.26
N VAL A 256 -14.17 -14.96 2.04
CA VAL A 256 -14.40 -14.52 3.42
C VAL A 256 -15.26 -13.25 3.45
N SER A 257 -14.95 -12.26 2.62
CA SER A 257 -15.73 -11.01 2.53
C SER A 257 -17.19 -11.26 2.13
N SER A 258 -17.43 -12.28 1.30
CA SER A 258 -18.79 -12.68 0.88
C SER A 258 -19.57 -13.42 1.97
N ARG A 259 -18.90 -13.92 3.02
CA ARG A 259 -19.53 -14.72 4.09
C ARG A 259 -20.23 -13.85 5.12
N PHE A 260 -19.75 -12.63 5.34
CA PHE A 260 -20.22 -11.78 6.42
C PHE A 260 -21.16 -10.70 5.93
N SER A 261 -22.29 -10.53 6.62
CA SER A 261 -23.25 -9.47 6.36
C SER A 261 -23.66 -8.84 7.69
N HIS A 262 -23.03 -7.72 7.99
CA HIS A 262 -23.25 -6.98 9.23
C HIS A 262 -23.03 -5.48 9.01
N LEU A 263 -23.71 -4.64 9.79
CA LEU A 263 -23.63 -3.17 9.66
C LEU A 263 -22.20 -2.64 9.88
N ASN A 264 -21.48 -3.25 10.82
CA ASN A 264 -20.12 -2.86 11.20
C ASN A 264 -19.02 -3.67 10.49
N LEU A 265 -19.35 -4.41 9.44
CA LEU A 265 -18.41 -5.10 8.56
C LEU A 265 -18.61 -4.60 7.12
N LEU A 266 -17.52 -4.24 6.43
CA LEU A 266 -17.60 -3.70 5.07
C LEU A 266 -18.06 -4.80 4.10
N PRO A 267 -19.20 -4.66 3.40
CA PRO A 267 -19.71 -5.71 2.55
C PRO A 267 -19.01 -5.65 1.20
N LEU A 268 -18.65 -6.82 0.65
CA LEU A 268 -18.28 -6.94 -0.75
C LEU A 268 -19.55 -6.87 -1.61
N LEU A 269 -19.67 -5.84 -2.45
CA LEU A 269 -20.84 -5.62 -3.30
C LEU A 269 -20.78 -6.46 -4.57
N ASP A 270 -19.60 -6.50 -5.20
CA ASP A 270 -19.36 -7.23 -6.44
C ASP A 270 -17.86 -7.50 -6.59
N HIS A 271 -17.49 -8.47 -7.43
CA HIS A 271 -16.10 -8.75 -7.74
C HIS A 271 -15.92 -9.38 -9.12
N ALA A 272 -14.70 -9.27 -9.66
CA ALA A 272 -14.28 -9.97 -10.86
C ALA A 272 -12.78 -10.32 -10.78
N ILE A 273 -12.39 -11.47 -11.33
CA ILE A 273 -10.99 -11.82 -11.58
C ILE A 273 -10.83 -12.00 -13.08
N ILE A 274 -9.96 -11.20 -13.69
CA ILE A 274 -9.78 -11.14 -15.14
C ILE A 274 -8.37 -11.61 -15.48
N ALA A 275 -8.27 -12.54 -16.43
CA ALA A 275 -6.99 -12.94 -17.00
C ALA A 275 -6.52 -11.88 -18.00
N VAL A 276 -5.35 -11.31 -17.77
CA VAL A 276 -4.70 -10.34 -18.64
C VAL A 276 -3.58 -11.04 -19.39
N LYS A 277 -3.68 -11.04 -20.72
CA LYS A 277 -2.63 -11.59 -21.59
C LYS A 277 -1.38 -10.72 -21.44
N SER A 278 -0.33 -11.26 -20.82
CA SER A 278 0.98 -10.63 -20.86
C SER A 278 1.50 -10.72 -22.28
N SER A 279 1.94 -9.60 -22.82
CA SER A 279 2.51 -9.53 -24.17
C SER A 279 3.94 -10.08 -24.25
N THR A 280 4.53 -10.50 -23.12
CA THR A 280 5.69 -11.41 -23.07
C THR A 280 5.22 -12.86 -23.08
N GLU A 281 5.73 -13.65 -24.03
CA GLU A 281 5.38 -15.04 -24.29
C GLU A 281 5.17 -15.88 -23.01
N GLY A 282 3.92 -16.32 -22.78
CA GLY A 282 3.60 -17.50 -21.98
C GLY A 282 3.08 -17.29 -20.55
N SER A 283 3.16 -16.09 -19.96
CA SER A 283 2.65 -15.87 -18.58
C SER A 283 1.29 -15.16 -18.58
N VAL A 284 0.25 -15.84 -18.07
CA VAL A 284 -1.06 -15.21 -17.82
C VAL A 284 -0.99 -14.50 -16.48
N LYS A 285 -1.18 -13.18 -16.47
CA LYS A 285 -1.36 -12.41 -15.23
C LYS A 285 -2.85 -12.29 -14.93
N HIS A 286 -3.19 -12.10 -13.67
CA HIS A 286 -4.58 -11.84 -13.29
C HIS A 286 -4.70 -10.44 -12.69
N GLU A 287 -5.86 -9.83 -12.87
CA GLU A 287 -6.26 -8.64 -12.13
C GLU A 287 -7.56 -8.95 -11.42
N ALA A 288 -7.65 -8.61 -10.14
CA ALA A 288 -8.88 -8.73 -9.37
C ALA A 288 -9.46 -7.35 -9.08
N TYR A 289 -10.79 -7.27 -9.13
CA TYR A 289 -11.58 -6.07 -8.89
C TYR A 289 -12.58 -6.41 -7.79
N LEU A 290 -12.52 -5.69 -6.67
CA LEU A 290 -13.45 -5.85 -5.54
C LEU A 290 -14.15 -4.52 -5.31
N LEU A 291 -15.48 -4.53 -5.36
CA LEU A 291 -16.32 -3.34 -5.26
C LEU A 291 -16.96 -3.25 -3.87
N PHE A 292 -16.87 -2.09 -3.24
CA PHE A 292 -17.34 -1.81 -1.88
C PHE A 292 -18.16 -0.52 -1.83
N PRO A 293 -18.98 -0.32 -0.79
CA PRO A 293 -19.50 0.99 -0.47
C PRO A 293 -18.36 1.98 -0.22
N VAL A 294 -18.53 3.23 -0.67
CA VAL A 294 -17.56 4.28 -0.42
C VAL A 294 -17.82 4.97 0.92
N HIS A 295 -16.76 5.17 1.70
CA HIS A 295 -16.77 5.95 2.94
C HIS A 295 -15.72 7.06 2.83
N LEU A 296 -16.17 8.29 2.55
CA LEU A 296 -15.28 9.41 2.20
C LEU A 296 -14.60 10.07 3.41
N ASP A 297 -15.08 9.82 4.62
CA ASP A 297 -14.48 10.32 5.86
C ASP A 297 -13.19 9.56 6.25
N GLY A 298 -12.81 8.57 5.44
CA GLY A 298 -11.57 7.83 5.59
C GLY A 298 -11.57 6.85 6.76
N THR A 299 -10.37 6.50 7.20
CA THR A 299 -10.16 5.54 8.28
C THR A 299 -10.10 6.23 9.64
N LEU A 300 -10.25 5.45 10.70
CA LEU A 300 -10.06 5.90 12.08
C LEU A 300 -8.61 6.35 12.31
N LEU A 301 -7.64 5.77 11.61
CA LEU A 301 -6.26 6.24 11.62
C LEU A 301 -6.14 7.66 11.05
N ASP A 302 -6.76 7.93 9.89
CA ASP A 302 -6.74 9.26 9.25
C ASP A 302 -7.38 10.31 10.18
N ASN A 303 -8.52 9.96 10.80
CA ASN A 303 -9.23 10.82 11.73
C ASN A 303 -8.39 11.09 12.99
N SER A 304 -7.79 10.06 13.59
CA SER A 304 -6.92 10.21 14.76
C SER A 304 -5.68 11.07 14.46
N GLN A 305 -5.09 10.94 13.27
CA GLN A 305 -3.96 11.78 12.85
C GLN A 305 -4.37 13.24 12.67
N ALA A 306 -5.51 13.48 12.01
CA ALA A 306 -6.06 14.82 11.82
C ALA A 306 -6.40 15.50 13.15
N MET A 307 -7.02 14.76 14.09
CA MET A 307 -7.32 15.25 15.43
C MET A 307 -6.04 15.55 16.22
N LYS A 308 -5.04 14.65 16.19
CA LYS A 308 -3.75 14.87 16.85
C LYS A 308 -3.04 16.13 16.34
N ALA A 309 -3.08 16.39 15.03
CA ALA A 309 -2.51 17.61 14.45
C ALA A 309 -3.20 18.89 14.97
N LYS A 310 -4.50 18.81 15.27
CA LYS A 310 -5.29 19.90 15.86
C LYS A 310 -5.28 19.93 17.39
N LYS A 311 -4.62 18.96 18.05
CA LYS A 311 -4.69 18.72 19.50
C LYS A 311 -6.12 18.46 20.00
N GLU A 312 -6.93 17.83 19.15
CA GLU A 312 -8.28 17.36 19.44
C GLU A 312 -8.25 15.87 19.80
N PHE A 313 -9.31 15.41 20.46
CA PHE A 313 -9.49 14.01 20.87
C PHE A 313 -10.96 13.63 20.75
N PHE A 314 -11.23 12.34 20.57
CA PHE A 314 -12.58 11.81 20.68
C PHE A 314 -13.12 11.98 22.10
N SER A 315 -14.41 12.27 22.22
CA SER A 315 -15.07 12.25 23.53
C SER A 315 -15.10 10.81 24.08
N THR A 316 -15.18 10.64 25.40
CA THR A 316 -15.27 9.30 26.00
C THR A 316 -16.45 8.50 25.43
N LEU A 317 -17.58 9.15 25.17
CA LEU A 317 -18.74 8.50 24.56
C LEU A 317 -18.49 8.10 23.10
N ASP A 318 -17.86 8.94 22.30
CA ASP A 318 -17.52 8.58 20.91
C ASP A 318 -16.53 7.42 20.86
N VAL A 319 -15.52 7.40 21.74
CA VAL A 319 -14.59 6.28 21.88
C VAL A 319 -15.35 4.99 22.16
N LEU A 320 -16.23 4.99 23.16
CA LEU A 320 -16.98 3.80 23.55
C LEU A 320 -17.97 3.36 22.47
N GLU A 321 -18.63 4.29 21.78
CA GLU A 321 -19.63 3.95 20.76
C GLU A 321 -18.99 3.45 19.45
N ILE A 322 -17.83 3.99 19.07
CA ILE A 322 -17.00 3.42 18.00
C ILE A 322 -16.56 2.02 18.40
N PHE A 323 -16.05 1.85 19.63
CA PHE A 323 -15.57 0.57 20.13
C PHE A 323 -16.67 -0.50 20.19
N ARG A 324 -17.87 -0.15 20.67
CA ARG A 324 -19.04 -1.03 20.72
C ARG A 324 -19.43 -1.56 19.33
N GLN A 325 -19.36 -0.70 18.32
CA GLN A 325 -19.60 -1.06 16.93
C GLN A 325 -18.56 -2.06 16.38
N LEU A 326 -17.28 -1.88 16.70
CA LEU A 326 -16.24 -2.85 16.35
C LEU A 326 -16.48 -4.20 17.04
N CYS A 327 -16.90 -4.17 18.32
CA CYS A 327 -17.24 -5.38 19.05
C CYS A 327 -18.40 -6.13 18.40
N ALA A 328 -19.44 -5.42 17.94
CA ALA A 328 -20.57 -6.03 17.24
C ALA A 328 -20.15 -6.72 15.93
N GLY A 329 -19.26 -6.08 15.15
CA GLY A 329 -18.68 -6.69 13.94
C GLY A 329 -17.86 -7.95 14.25
N LEU A 330 -16.96 -7.88 15.23
CA LEU A 330 -16.16 -9.05 15.63
C LEU A 330 -17.00 -10.16 16.22
N LYS A 331 -18.01 -9.85 17.03
CA LYS A 331 -18.97 -10.84 17.53
C LYS A 331 -19.62 -11.60 16.38
N HIS A 332 -20.01 -10.91 15.31
CA HIS A 332 -20.57 -11.57 14.13
C HIS A 332 -19.57 -12.54 13.47
N MET A 333 -18.29 -12.17 13.37
CA MET A 333 -17.24 -13.05 12.82
C MET A 333 -16.91 -14.24 13.75
N HIS A 334 -16.93 -14.01 15.07
CA HIS A 334 -16.61 -15.00 16.10
C HIS A 334 -17.78 -15.95 16.41
N SER A 335 -18.96 -15.69 15.85
CA SER A 335 -20.16 -16.47 16.06
C SER A 335 -20.35 -17.57 15.01
N GLY A 336 -21.17 -18.57 15.34
CA GLY A 336 -21.58 -19.64 14.43
C GLY A 336 -20.72 -20.90 14.50
N GLU A 337 -21.01 -21.86 13.62
CA GLU A 337 -20.37 -23.18 13.59
C GLU A 337 -18.91 -23.14 13.11
N SER A 338 -18.55 -22.11 12.34
CA SER A 338 -17.19 -21.91 11.83
C SER A 338 -16.76 -20.45 12.05
N PRO A 339 -16.29 -20.11 13.26
CA PRO A 339 -15.88 -18.75 13.60
C PRO A 339 -14.60 -18.36 12.86
N TYR A 340 -14.46 -17.08 12.53
CA TYR A 340 -13.27 -16.50 11.93
C TYR A 340 -12.67 -15.44 12.83
N ALA A 341 -11.34 -15.41 12.92
CA ALA A 341 -10.61 -14.29 13.48
C ALA A 341 -10.20 -13.36 12.34
N HIS A 342 -10.26 -12.05 12.57
CA HIS A 342 -9.84 -11.02 11.62
C HIS A 342 -8.31 -10.91 11.53
N ASN A 343 -7.61 -11.04 12.66
CA ASN A 343 -6.15 -11.00 12.83
C ASN A 343 -5.44 -9.68 12.43
N ASP A 344 -6.17 -8.65 12.02
CA ASP A 344 -5.59 -7.35 11.67
C ASP A 344 -6.51 -6.18 12.07
N VAL A 345 -7.14 -6.29 13.24
CA VAL A 345 -7.95 -5.22 13.83
C VAL A 345 -7.02 -4.08 14.27
N LYS A 346 -7.14 -2.93 13.60
CA LYS A 346 -6.35 -1.72 13.86
C LYS A 346 -7.09 -0.49 13.35
N PRO A 347 -6.75 0.73 13.80
CA PRO A 347 -7.41 1.96 13.31
C PRO A 347 -7.38 2.14 11.79
N GLY A 348 -6.32 1.67 11.11
CA GLY A 348 -6.21 1.74 9.65
C GLY A 348 -7.20 0.86 8.89
N ASN A 349 -7.79 -0.16 9.55
CA ASN A 349 -8.78 -1.06 8.98
C ASN A 349 -10.20 -0.76 9.49
N VAL A 350 -10.42 0.42 10.07
CA VAL A 350 -11.74 0.88 10.52
C VAL A 350 -12.12 2.11 9.72
N LEU A 351 -13.12 2.00 8.87
CA LEU A 351 -13.75 3.14 8.21
C LEU A 351 -14.67 3.86 9.19
N VAL A 352 -14.70 5.18 9.09
CA VAL A 352 -15.59 6.03 9.89
C VAL A 352 -16.56 6.75 8.95
N THR A 353 -17.77 7.01 9.40
CA THR A 353 -18.72 7.89 8.69
C THR A 353 -19.49 8.73 9.69
N HIS A 354 -19.29 10.04 9.63
CA HIS A 354 -19.99 11.01 10.45
C HIS A 354 -21.45 11.12 10.00
N ARG A 355 -22.34 11.17 10.98
CA ARG A 355 -23.78 11.28 10.74
C ARG A 355 -24.30 12.43 11.58
N LYS A 356 -25.05 13.33 10.95
CA LYS A 356 -25.58 14.51 11.64
C LYS A 356 -26.44 14.08 12.84
N GLY A 357 -26.06 14.55 14.03
CA GLY A 357 -26.78 14.26 15.28
C GLY A 357 -26.72 12.81 15.77
N LYS A 358 -25.79 11.99 15.24
CA LYS A 358 -25.57 10.60 15.67
C LYS A 358 -24.08 10.34 15.83
N SER A 359 -23.72 9.38 16.68
CA SER A 359 -22.34 8.93 16.80
C SER A 359 -21.81 8.39 15.46
N PRO A 360 -20.49 8.52 15.20
CA PRO A 360 -19.88 8.03 13.96
C PRO A 360 -20.18 6.56 13.74
N LEU A 361 -20.50 6.19 12.50
CA LEU A 361 -20.61 4.79 12.10
C LEU A 361 -19.20 4.23 11.92
N ALA A 362 -18.86 3.17 12.64
CA ALA A 362 -17.58 2.48 12.51
C ALA A 362 -17.76 1.14 11.76
N ILE A 363 -16.93 0.89 10.76
CA ILE A 363 -17.03 -0.27 9.89
C ILE A 363 -15.65 -0.90 9.75
N LEU A 364 -15.51 -2.15 10.19
CA LEU A 364 -14.29 -2.92 10.03
C LEU A 364 -14.18 -3.40 8.57
N MET A 365 -12.98 -3.27 8.00
CA MET A 365 -12.66 -3.65 6.63
C MET A 365 -11.38 -4.50 6.57
N ASP A 366 -11.07 -4.99 5.38
CA ASP A 366 -9.85 -5.75 5.06
C ASP A 366 -9.80 -7.15 5.70
N PHE A 367 -10.47 -8.10 5.05
CA PHE A 367 -10.50 -9.50 5.46
C PHE A 367 -9.35 -10.33 4.88
N GLY A 368 -8.29 -9.70 4.33
CA GLY A 368 -7.16 -10.40 3.72
C GLY A 368 -6.37 -11.29 4.69
N SER A 369 -6.42 -10.98 5.99
CA SER A 369 -5.77 -11.76 7.05
C SER A 369 -6.75 -12.61 7.86
N ALA A 370 -8.03 -12.60 7.47
CA ALA A 370 -9.06 -13.34 8.19
C ALA A 370 -8.96 -14.83 7.89
N ARG A 371 -9.12 -15.66 8.92
CA ARG A 371 -9.03 -17.12 8.81
C ARG A 371 -9.89 -17.80 9.87
N PRO A 372 -10.16 -19.12 9.79
CA PRO A 372 -10.81 -19.86 10.86
C PRO A 372 -10.16 -19.56 12.23
N ALA A 373 -10.97 -19.14 13.19
CA ALA A 373 -10.48 -18.59 14.46
C ALA A 373 -9.74 -19.63 15.30
N ARG A 374 -10.29 -20.84 15.37
CA ARG A 374 -9.85 -21.91 16.28
C ARG A 374 -8.92 -22.85 15.55
N ARG A 375 -7.66 -22.89 16.00
CA ARG A 375 -6.61 -23.74 15.45
C ARG A 375 -5.89 -24.45 16.57
N GLU A 376 -5.83 -25.76 16.45
CA GLU A 376 -5.04 -26.64 17.28
C GLU A 376 -3.60 -26.65 16.78
N ILE A 377 -2.65 -26.25 17.63
CA ILE A 377 -1.21 -26.38 17.36
C ILE A 377 -0.71 -27.60 18.12
N ARG A 378 -0.14 -28.56 17.40
CA ARG A 378 0.29 -29.86 17.95
C ARG A 378 1.76 -30.18 17.67
N SER A 379 2.48 -29.30 16.98
CA SER A 379 3.90 -29.44 16.72
C SER A 379 4.64 -28.10 16.67
N ARG A 380 5.96 -28.14 16.87
CA ARG A 380 6.84 -26.98 16.68
C ARG A 380 6.82 -26.45 15.25
N SER A 381 6.68 -27.34 14.26
CA SER A 381 6.59 -26.97 12.84
C SER A 381 5.34 -26.13 12.57
N GLU A 382 4.18 -26.57 13.07
CA GLU A 382 2.93 -25.81 12.95
C GLU A 382 3.00 -24.44 13.64
N ALA A 383 3.64 -24.37 14.80
CA ALA A 383 3.85 -23.13 15.53
C ALA A 383 4.71 -22.13 14.73
N LEU A 384 5.82 -22.60 14.13
CA LEU A 384 6.68 -21.76 13.29
C LEU A 384 5.94 -21.27 12.03
N GLN A 385 5.20 -22.15 11.36
CA GLN A 385 4.38 -21.75 10.20
C GLN A 385 3.34 -20.70 10.58
N LEU A 386 2.71 -20.83 11.75
CA LEU A 386 1.78 -19.83 12.26
C LEU A 386 2.48 -18.50 12.53
N GLN A 387 3.68 -18.53 13.13
CA GLN A 387 4.45 -17.35 13.45
C GLN A 387 4.92 -16.62 12.18
N GLU A 388 5.42 -17.35 11.18
CA GLU A 388 5.80 -16.82 9.87
C GLU A 388 4.60 -16.18 9.17
N TRP A 389 3.47 -16.90 9.11
CA TRP A 389 2.23 -16.36 8.56
C TRP A 389 1.81 -15.06 9.28
N ALA A 390 1.81 -15.04 10.62
CA ALA A 390 1.43 -13.86 11.38
C ALA A 390 2.40 -12.70 11.14
N SER A 391 3.69 -13.00 10.90
CA SER A 391 4.72 -12.02 10.58
C SER A 391 4.43 -11.22 9.31
N GLU A 392 3.81 -11.88 8.32
CA GLU A 392 3.48 -11.34 7.01
C GLU A 392 2.07 -10.71 6.96
N HIS A 393 1.12 -11.24 7.72
CA HIS A 393 -0.30 -10.90 7.57
C HIS A 393 -0.88 -10.06 8.70
N CYS A 394 -0.27 -10.03 9.89
CA CYS A 394 -0.78 -9.28 11.04
C CYS A 394 0.08 -8.03 11.29
N SER A 395 -0.53 -6.88 11.54
CA SER A 395 0.22 -5.66 11.85
C SER A 395 0.95 -5.78 13.19
N ALA A 396 2.29 -5.67 13.15
CA ALA A 396 3.15 -5.90 14.31
C ALA A 396 2.72 -5.17 15.60
N PRO A 397 2.33 -3.86 15.60
CA PRO A 397 1.95 -3.16 16.84
C PRO A 397 0.64 -3.63 17.48
N PHE A 398 -0.20 -4.36 16.73
CA PHE A 398 -1.51 -4.85 17.16
C PHE A 398 -1.54 -6.38 17.30
N ARG A 399 -0.46 -7.07 16.90
CA ARG A 399 -0.36 -8.53 16.90
C ARG A 399 -0.29 -9.09 18.32
N ALA A 400 -1.13 -10.10 18.59
CA ALA A 400 -1.21 -10.78 19.88
C ALA A 400 0.09 -11.55 20.24
N PRO A 401 0.45 -11.67 21.53
CA PRO A 401 1.71 -12.30 21.98
C PRO A 401 1.91 -13.74 21.51
N GLU A 402 0.85 -14.54 21.50
CA GLU A 402 0.83 -15.93 21.04
C GLU A 402 1.03 -16.10 19.54
N LEU A 403 1.11 -14.99 18.78
CA LEU A 403 1.48 -14.94 17.37
C LEU A 403 2.92 -14.43 17.15
N TRP A 404 3.60 -14.00 18.21
CA TRP A 404 5.02 -13.63 18.20
C TRP A 404 5.92 -14.79 18.65
N ASP A 405 5.49 -15.48 19.69
CA ASP A 405 6.12 -16.70 20.21
C ASP A 405 5.04 -17.80 20.26
N CYS A 406 4.86 -18.47 19.13
CA CYS A 406 3.77 -19.43 18.96
C CYS A 406 4.03 -20.69 19.82
N PRO A 407 3.12 -21.06 20.73
CA PRO A 407 3.27 -22.27 21.54
C PRO A 407 3.15 -23.53 20.67
N SER A 408 4.01 -24.52 20.90
CA SER A 408 4.04 -25.78 20.10
C SER A 408 2.92 -26.78 20.44
N HIS A 409 2.22 -26.59 21.57
CA HIS A 409 1.13 -27.46 22.03
C HIS A 409 0.07 -26.61 22.75
N ALA A 410 -0.72 -25.87 21.98
CA ALA A 410 -1.80 -25.06 22.52
C ALA A 410 -2.89 -24.83 21.48
N ASP A 411 -4.03 -24.34 21.94
CA ASP A 411 -5.13 -23.92 21.11
C ASP A 411 -5.09 -22.40 20.96
N ILE A 412 -5.06 -21.96 19.70
CA ILE A 412 -5.19 -20.55 19.33
C ILE A 412 -6.64 -20.33 18.92
N ASP A 413 -7.27 -19.28 19.40
CA ASP A 413 -8.68 -18.98 19.14
C ASP A 413 -8.90 -17.50 18.79
N GLU A 414 -10.17 -17.10 18.67
CA GLU A 414 -10.59 -15.73 18.34
C GLU A 414 -10.10 -14.65 19.31
N ARG A 415 -9.49 -15.02 20.45
CA ARG A 415 -8.94 -14.05 21.42
C ARG A 415 -7.69 -13.33 20.93
N THR A 416 -7.13 -13.72 19.78
CA THR A 416 -6.14 -12.90 19.06
C THR A 416 -6.73 -11.53 18.71
N ASP A 417 -7.99 -11.48 18.26
CA ASP A 417 -8.67 -10.23 17.95
C ASP A 417 -8.97 -9.40 19.19
N ILE A 418 -9.18 -10.03 20.35
CA ILE A 418 -9.43 -9.31 21.61
C ILE A 418 -8.20 -8.48 22.02
N TRP A 419 -7.00 -9.03 21.82
CA TRP A 419 -5.77 -8.26 22.02
C TRP A 419 -5.67 -7.07 21.05
N SER A 420 -5.87 -7.33 19.76
CA SER A 420 -5.85 -6.30 18.71
C SER A 420 -6.89 -5.20 18.95
N LEU A 421 -8.07 -5.58 19.46
CA LEU A 421 -9.16 -4.70 19.85
C LEU A 421 -8.79 -3.82 21.05
N GLY A 422 -8.12 -4.38 22.07
CA GLY A 422 -7.56 -3.60 23.18
C GLY A 422 -6.50 -2.59 22.75
N CYS A 423 -5.62 -2.98 21.82
CA CYS A 423 -4.64 -2.08 21.20
C CYS A 423 -5.35 -0.98 20.39
N THR A 424 -6.42 -1.33 19.69
CA THR A 424 -7.22 -0.38 18.90
C THR A 424 -7.94 0.62 19.80
N LEU A 425 -8.53 0.20 20.92
CA LEU A 425 -9.15 1.11 21.89
C LEU A 425 -8.15 2.14 22.41
N TYR A 426 -6.95 1.69 22.78
CA TYR A 426 -5.86 2.59 23.17
C TYR A 426 -5.52 3.57 22.03
N ALA A 427 -5.44 3.08 20.79
CA ALA A 427 -5.09 3.92 19.65
C ALA A 427 -6.19 4.92 19.26
N ILE A 428 -7.46 4.63 19.52
CA ILE A 428 -8.56 5.60 19.41
C ILE A 428 -8.35 6.72 20.43
N MET A 429 -7.97 6.37 21.66
CA MET A 429 -7.74 7.35 22.72
C MET A 429 -6.52 8.23 22.46
N TYR A 430 -5.40 7.63 22.06
CA TYR A 430 -4.08 8.28 22.09
C TYR A 430 -3.41 8.45 20.72
N GLY A 431 -4.03 7.95 19.65
CA GLY A 431 -3.57 8.10 18.27
C GLY A 431 -2.38 7.21 17.88
N MET A 432 -2.00 6.23 18.70
CA MET A 432 -0.97 5.22 18.39
C MET A 432 -1.17 3.96 19.25
N SER A 433 -0.52 2.84 18.93
CA SER A 433 -0.66 1.61 19.73
C SER A 433 -0.03 1.76 21.13
N PRO A 434 -0.46 0.97 22.13
CA PRO A 434 0.10 1.04 23.49
C PRO A 434 1.60 0.72 23.54
N PHE A 435 2.05 -0.16 22.65
CA PHE A 435 3.44 -0.62 22.62
C PHE A 435 4.35 0.34 21.84
N GLU A 436 3.85 0.98 20.78
CA GLU A 436 4.58 2.07 20.13
C GLU A 436 4.76 3.26 21.08
N TYR A 437 3.74 3.59 21.88
CA TYR A 437 3.87 4.62 22.90
C TYR A 437 4.92 4.24 23.96
N ALA A 438 4.87 3.01 24.48
CA ALA A 438 5.85 2.53 25.47
C ALA A 438 7.30 2.56 24.95
N LEU A 439 7.50 2.21 23.68
CA LEU A 439 8.80 2.30 23.00
C LEU A 439 9.28 3.73 22.82
N GLY A 440 8.38 4.67 22.52
CA GLY A 440 8.73 6.10 22.45
C GLY A 440 9.27 6.64 23.77
N GLU A 441 8.76 6.14 24.90
CA GLU A 441 9.14 6.57 26.25
C GLU A 441 10.39 5.87 26.81
N SER A 442 10.66 4.62 26.44
CA SER A 442 11.76 3.84 27.04
C SER A 442 12.72 3.17 26.05
N GLY A 443 12.47 3.29 24.75
CA GLY A 443 13.16 2.49 23.74
C GLY A 443 12.89 0.99 23.91
N GLY A 444 13.68 0.16 23.20
CA GLY A 444 13.62 -1.30 23.31
C GLY A 444 13.05 -2.01 22.09
N SER A 445 12.57 -3.24 22.29
CA SER A 445 12.02 -4.10 21.24
C SER A 445 10.50 -4.18 21.34
N LEU A 446 9.81 -3.95 20.22
CA LEU A 446 8.35 -4.06 20.13
C LEU A 446 7.84 -5.44 20.57
N GLN A 447 8.52 -6.49 20.13
CA GLN A 447 8.19 -7.86 20.52
C GLN A 447 8.26 -8.05 22.04
N LEU A 448 9.30 -7.53 22.70
CA LEU A 448 9.45 -7.65 24.15
C LEU A 448 8.41 -6.83 24.90
N ALA A 449 8.05 -5.64 24.40
CA ALA A 449 6.98 -4.84 24.99
C ALA A 449 5.62 -5.55 24.90
N ILE A 450 5.33 -6.20 23.77
CA ILE A 450 4.10 -6.97 23.54
C ILE A 450 4.05 -8.21 24.43
N VAL A 451 5.08 -9.07 24.37
CA VAL A 451 5.11 -10.34 25.12
C VAL A 451 5.01 -10.13 26.63
N ASN A 452 5.57 -9.03 27.14
CA ASN A 452 5.49 -8.68 28.55
C ASN A 452 4.31 -7.75 28.91
N ALA A 453 3.43 -7.42 27.96
CA ALA A 453 2.34 -6.44 28.10
C ALA A 453 2.78 -5.13 28.79
N GLN A 454 3.91 -4.57 28.36
CA GLN A 454 4.43 -3.31 28.88
C GLN A 454 3.62 -2.13 28.34
N ILE A 455 2.59 -1.73 29.09
CA ILE A 455 1.71 -0.61 28.73
C ILE A 455 2.12 0.62 29.53
N LYS A 456 2.25 1.74 28.83
CA LYS A 456 2.41 3.07 29.43
C LYS A 456 1.26 3.98 29.05
N TRP A 457 1.00 4.96 29.90
CA TRP A 457 -0.08 5.92 29.73
C TRP A 457 0.51 7.32 29.60
N PRO A 458 0.02 8.14 28.65
CA PRO A 458 0.44 9.53 28.55
C PRO A 458 0.24 10.28 29.87
N ALA A 459 1.29 10.98 30.31
CA ALA A 459 1.25 11.77 31.53
C ALA A 459 0.54 13.12 31.29
N GLY A 460 -0.22 13.56 32.31
CA GLY A 460 -0.89 14.85 32.31
C GLY A 460 -2.39 14.76 32.00
N PRO A 461 -3.13 15.87 32.18
CA PRO A 461 -4.60 15.88 32.09
C PRO A 461 -5.13 15.74 30.66
N ASN A 462 -4.28 15.67 29.63
CA ASN A 462 -4.70 15.68 28.23
C ASN A 462 -4.08 14.52 27.43
N PRO A 463 -4.88 13.59 26.89
CA PRO A 463 -6.35 13.54 26.98
C PRO A 463 -6.87 12.94 28.30
N PRO A 464 -7.98 13.47 28.87
CA PRO A 464 -8.52 13.10 30.18
C PRO A 464 -9.43 11.87 30.09
N TYR A 465 -8.95 10.75 29.57
CA TYR A 465 -9.78 9.54 29.58
C TYR A 465 -9.89 8.95 30.99
N PRO A 466 -11.08 8.48 31.42
CA PRO A 466 -11.27 7.89 32.74
C PRO A 466 -10.40 6.65 32.96
N ASP A 467 -9.91 6.45 34.19
CA ASP A 467 -9.14 5.24 34.57
C ASP A 467 -9.93 3.94 34.29
N ALA A 468 -11.26 3.98 34.30
CA ALA A 468 -12.11 2.87 33.90
C ALA A 468 -11.80 2.35 32.48
N LEU A 469 -11.46 3.25 31.52
CA LEU A 469 -11.05 2.84 30.17
C LEU A 469 -9.64 2.21 30.19
N HIS A 470 -8.74 2.69 31.06
CA HIS A 470 -7.41 2.08 31.23
C HIS A 470 -7.51 0.66 31.79
N GLN A 471 -8.36 0.46 32.80
CA GLN A 471 -8.66 -0.85 33.36
C GLN A 471 -9.29 -1.76 32.30
N PHE A 472 -10.18 -1.23 31.47
CA PHE A 472 -10.81 -1.99 30.40
C PHE A 472 -9.79 -2.47 29.36
N ILE A 473 -8.87 -1.59 28.93
CA ILE A 473 -7.77 -1.96 28.04
C ILE A 473 -6.87 -3.02 28.68
N LYS A 474 -6.48 -2.86 29.95
CA LYS A 474 -5.66 -3.86 30.68
C LYS A 474 -6.34 -5.22 30.73
N TRP A 475 -7.66 -5.27 30.88
CA TRP A 475 -8.41 -6.53 30.90
C TRP A 475 -8.34 -7.28 29.56
N MET A 476 -8.33 -6.56 28.44
CA MET A 476 -8.15 -7.17 27.10
C MET A 476 -6.68 -7.52 26.81
N LEU A 477 -5.73 -6.72 27.27
CA LEU A 477 -4.29 -6.88 27.01
C LEU A 477 -3.61 -7.83 28.01
N GLN A 478 -4.22 -8.99 28.25
CA GLN A 478 -3.59 -10.06 29.02
C GLN A 478 -2.67 -10.88 28.12
N PRO A 479 -1.38 -11.06 28.45
CA PRO A 479 -0.46 -11.84 27.62
C PRO A 479 -0.97 -13.26 27.34
N GLN A 480 -1.43 -13.94 28.40
CA GLN A 480 -1.98 -15.28 28.29
C GLN A 480 -3.40 -15.23 27.69
N ALA A 481 -3.57 -15.78 26.48
CA ALA A 481 -4.87 -15.78 25.78
C ALA A 481 -5.99 -16.40 26.63
N ALA A 482 -5.68 -17.44 27.42
CA ALA A 482 -6.64 -18.16 28.25
C ALA A 482 -7.40 -17.27 29.24
N VAL A 483 -6.80 -16.17 29.72
CA VAL A 483 -7.42 -15.26 30.71
C VAL A 483 -8.03 -14.00 30.08
N ARG A 484 -7.90 -13.82 28.75
CA ARG A 484 -8.57 -12.71 28.06
C ARG A 484 -10.09 -12.94 28.05
N PRO A 485 -10.89 -11.87 28.18
CA PRO A 485 -12.33 -11.95 28.04
C PRO A 485 -12.74 -12.41 26.64
N ARG A 486 -13.96 -12.93 26.52
CA ARG A 486 -14.59 -13.17 25.22
C ARG A 486 -15.31 -11.91 24.75
N ILE A 487 -15.64 -11.87 23.46
CA ILE A 487 -16.29 -10.70 22.85
C ILE A 487 -17.62 -10.35 23.52
N ASP A 488 -18.38 -11.33 24.01
CA ASP A 488 -19.63 -11.10 24.74
C ASP A 488 -19.40 -10.38 26.08
N ASP A 489 -18.35 -10.75 26.81
CA ASP A 489 -18.00 -10.11 28.08
C ASP A 489 -17.61 -8.63 27.87
N ILE A 490 -16.89 -8.36 26.77
CA ILE A 490 -16.47 -7.02 26.36
C ILE A 490 -17.67 -6.17 25.98
N ILE A 491 -18.62 -6.73 25.23
CA ILE A 491 -19.86 -6.02 24.84
C ILE A 491 -20.68 -5.65 26.09
N LEU A 492 -20.84 -6.57 27.03
CA LEU A 492 -21.53 -6.29 28.29
C LEU A 492 -20.82 -5.20 29.11
N HIS A 493 -19.48 -5.14 29.06
CA HIS A 493 -18.72 -4.13 29.78
C HIS A 493 -18.78 -2.75 29.11
N VAL A 494 -18.65 -2.67 27.78
CA VAL A 494 -18.74 -1.39 27.06
C VAL A 494 -20.14 -0.77 27.21
N ASP A 495 -21.21 -1.57 27.17
CA ASP A 495 -22.57 -1.08 27.37
C ASP A 495 -22.76 -0.44 28.76
N LYS A 496 -22.16 -1.05 29.81
CA LYS A 496 -22.15 -0.48 31.16
C LYS A 496 -21.37 0.84 31.24
N LEU A 497 -20.23 0.93 30.55
CA LEU A 497 -19.45 2.17 30.50
C LEU A 497 -20.20 3.27 29.75
N ILE A 498 -20.85 2.95 28.63
CA ILE A 498 -21.69 3.91 27.89
C ILE A 498 -22.82 4.41 28.78
N ALA A 499 -23.54 3.52 29.47
CA ALA A 499 -24.60 3.92 30.39
C ALA A 499 -24.07 4.84 31.50
N LYS A 500 -22.91 4.53 32.07
CA LYS A 500 -22.26 5.32 33.13
C LYS A 500 -21.85 6.72 32.67
N PHE A 501 -21.39 6.88 31.44
CA PHE A 501 -20.88 8.16 30.92
C PHE A 501 -21.91 8.94 30.08
N SER A 502 -23.09 8.38 29.85
CA SER A 502 -24.22 9.06 29.18
C SER A 502 -25.12 9.81 30.16
N THR A 503 -25.00 9.50 31.45
CA THR A 503 -25.61 10.22 32.58
C THR A 503 -24.67 11.29 33.10
#